data_AF-A0A0B1YK07-F1
#
_entry.id   AF-A0A0B1YK07-F1
#
_cell.length_a   1.000
_cell.length_b   1.000
_cell.length_c   1.000
_cell.angle_alpha   90.00
_cell.angle_beta   90.00
_cell.angle_gamma   90.00
#
_symmetry.space_group_name_H-M   'P 1'
#
loop_
_entity.id
_entity.type
_entity.pdbx_description
1 polymer ?
#
loop_
_entity_poly.entity_id
_entity_poly.type
_entity_poly.pdbx_seq_one_letter_code
_entity_poly.pdbx_strand_id
1 'polypeptide(L)'
;MQFHRPSTTIATILWGVLYLVAAIVSHRLNGPVDMTGYIWLPAGVTMAAFMMRPYREWPGLGAAFAVAQLALAAIEHTNPAHAMLFVLDEAGSSALAVAVIRLVGVPVEGLYFLRAMLTAGAISSVVGAVFGAAWFAWSQNGAFGHVFRVWGASDFLGVLIVTPVLAAWSRFRAFRSGGTDRTDFLLGLAAFIALTLSSYVIFDGNSASKFGDGIGFALTYVPLFFAVVVALLWGGRGGSVAVLLLALVALTQTAEGDGPFAVLDRHYGQSLLETQLYLGVAALLVLLVSALKTTREQLHEQSAHWQNRVELALAASSQLVYTIDPASGRIDWGGDVTLAFGHDAQTMASVSTVLQLVHPDDRAALSARWLGTPVFDDETIAPARRQILRLTARDGTLHTVVDTGGPLTDAVGNTALVAGTWSVETAL
;
A
#
# COMPACT_ATOMS: atom_id res chain seq x y z
N MET A 1 -20.15 2.38 -22.48
CA MET A 1 -20.64 1.09 -21.95
C MET A 1 -20.52 1.10 -20.43
N GLN A 2 -21.65 1.28 -19.74
CA GLN A 2 -21.74 1.19 -18.29
C GLN A 2 -21.73 -0.29 -17.90
N PHE A 3 -20.59 -0.80 -17.45
CA PHE A 3 -20.54 -2.12 -16.82
C PHE A 3 -21.39 -2.07 -15.55
N HIS A 4 -22.44 -2.87 -15.52
CA HIS A 4 -23.31 -3.05 -14.37
C HIS A 4 -22.45 -3.42 -13.16
N ARG A 5 -22.58 -2.67 -12.05
CA ARG A 5 -22.10 -3.14 -10.76
C ARG A 5 -22.82 -4.48 -10.50
N PRO A 6 -22.11 -5.56 -10.10
CA PRO A 6 -22.78 -6.81 -9.77
C PRO A 6 -23.90 -6.52 -8.77
N SER A 7 -25.07 -7.14 -8.97
CA SER A 7 -26.18 -6.96 -8.03
C SER A 7 -25.70 -7.34 -6.63
N THR A 8 -26.12 -6.58 -5.62
CA THR A 8 -25.71 -6.77 -4.23
C THR A 8 -25.85 -8.23 -3.79
N THR A 9 -26.90 -8.90 -4.27
CA THR A 9 -27.17 -10.33 -4.05
C THR A 9 -26.08 -11.25 -4.61
N ILE A 10 -25.61 -11.03 -5.84
CA ILE A 10 -24.53 -11.84 -6.43
C ILE A 10 -23.25 -11.70 -5.60
N ALA A 11 -22.91 -10.47 -5.19
CA ALA A 11 -21.73 -10.24 -4.36
C ALA A 11 -21.84 -10.97 -3.02
N THR A 12 -23.00 -10.93 -2.35
CA THR A 12 -23.25 -11.66 -1.09
C THR A 12 -23.11 -13.17 -1.25
N ILE A 13 -23.65 -13.76 -2.32
CA ILE A 13 -23.51 -15.19 -2.60
C ILE A 13 -22.04 -15.57 -2.81
N LEU A 14 -21.30 -14.76 -3.58
CA LEU A 14 -19.87 -15.00 -3.81
C LEU A 14 -19.05 -14.98 -2.50
N TRP A 15 -19.38 -14.09 -1.56
CA TRP A 15 -18.76 -14.09 -0.23
C TRP A 15 -19.05 -15.39 0.55
N GLY A 16 -20.29 -15.88 0.51
CA GLY A 16 -20.66 -17.16 1.12
C GLY A 16 -19.91 -18.35 0.49
N VAL A 17 -19.78 -18.37 -0.85
CA VAL A 17 -19.02 -19.41 -1.56
C VAL A 17 -17.53 -19.35 -1.21
N LEU A 18 -16.92 -18.15 -1.17
CA LEU A 18 -15.52 -17.98 -0.77
C LEU A 18 -15.28 -18.46 0.66
N TYR A 19 -16.21 -18.16 1.57
CA TYR A 19 -16.16 -18.64 2.94
C TYR A 19 -16.20 -20.17 2.99
N LEU A 20 -17.16 -20.80 2.30
CA LEU A 20 -17.30 -22.26 2.24
C LEU A 20 -16.03 -22.93 1.69
N VAL A 21 -15.49 -22.41 0.58
CA VAL A 21 -14.26 -22.96 -0.02
C VAL A 21 -13.07 -22.81 0.94
N ALA A 22 -12.90 -21.65 1.56
CA ALA A 22 -11.84 -21.41 2.53
C ALA A 22 -11.96 -22.35 3.75
N ALA A 23 -13.20 -22.63 4.19
CA ALA A 23 -13.45 -23.52 5.31
C ALA A 23 -13.14 -24.98 4.97
N ILE A 24 -13.58 -25.46 3.80
CA ILE A 24 -13.25 -26.81 3.31
C ILE A 24 -11.74 -26.99 3.19
N VAL A 25 -11.04 -25.99 2.63
CA VAL A 25 -9.57 -26.02 2.53
C VAL A 25 -8.94 -26.08 3.92
N SER A 26 -9.37 -25.22 4.84
CA SER A 26 -8.85 -25.19 6.21
C SER A 26 -9.05 -26.53 6.94
N HIS A 27 -10.24 -27.14 6.84
CA HIS A 27 -10.50 -28.44 7.44
C HIS A 27 -9.69 -29.58 6.81
N ARG A 28 -9.50 -29.59 5.48
CA ARG A 28 -8.63 -30.58 4.83
C ARG A 28 -7.17 -30.46 5.29
N LEU A 29 -6.69 -29.23 5.47
CA LEU A 29 -5.35 -28.94 5.96
C LEU A 29 -5.18 -29.23 7.45
N ASN A 30 -6.26 -29.26 8.24
CA ASN A 30 -6.20 -29.50 9.68
C ASN A 30 -5.93 -30.97 10.06
N GLY A 31 -6.04 -31.92 9.12
CA GLY A 31 -5.78 -33.34 9.35
C GLY A 31 -6.78 -34.01 10.34
N PRO A 32 -6.60 -35.32 10.62
CA PRO A 32 -7.48 -36.10 11.51
C PRO A 32 -7.25 -35.85 13.02
N VAL A 33 -6.48 -34.83 13.39
CA VAL A 33 -6.19 -34.53 14.80
C VAL A 33 -7.37 -33.75 15.38
N ASP A 34 -7.92 -34.24 16.49
CA ASP A 34 -9.10 -33.72 17.23
C ASP A 34 -8.96 -32.28 17.79
N MET A 35 -7.96 -31.51 17.35
CA MET A 35 -7.85 -30.08 17.62
C MET A 35 -7.87 -29.31 16.30
N THR A 36 -9.07 -28.88 15.92
CA THR A 36 -9.30 -27.84 14.91
C THR A 36 -8.37 -26.65 15.16
N GLY A 37 -7.38 -26.38 14.29
CA GLY A 37 -6.52 -25.21 14.51
C GLY A 37 -5.21 -25.05 13.72
N TYR A 38 -5.06 -25.50 12.47
CA TYR A 38 -3.87 -25.10 11.69
C TYR A 38 -3.92 -23.63 11.29
N ILE A 39 -4.79 -23.28 10.35
CA ILE A 39 -5.08 -21.89 9.96
C ILE A 39 -6.53 -21.84 9.49
N TRP A 40 -7.32 -20.93 10.05
CA TRP A 40 -8.71 -20.70 9.68
C TRP A 40 -8.79 -19.60 8.61
N LEU A 41 -8.66 -19.99 7.35
CA LEU A 41 -8.75 -19.08 6.20
C LEU A 41 -10.07 -18.29 6.12
N PRO A 42 -11.24 -18.81 6.56
CA PRO A 42 -12.49 -18.05 6.56
C PRO A 42 -12.45 -16.75 7.38
N ALA A 43 -11.61 -16.65 8.42
CA ALA A 43 -11.44 -15.41 9.19
C ALA A 43 -11.00 -14.23 8.30
N GLY A 44 -10.14 -14.48 7.30
CA GLY A 44 -9.78 -13.44 6.34
C GLY A 44 -10.87 -13.15 5.31
N VAL A 45 -11.76 -14.10 5.02
CA VAL A 45 -12.93 -13.87 4.15
C VAL A 45 -13.94 -12.96 4.84
N THR A 46 -14.29 -13.24 6.11
CA THR A 46 -15.23 -12.42 6.88
C THR A 46 -14.70 -11.01 7.10
N MET A 47 -13.43 -10.88 7.50
CA MET A 47 -12.75 -9.58 7.65
C MET A 47 -12.79 -8.78 6.34
N ALA A 48 -12.38 -9.39 5.23
CA ALA A 48 -12.41 -8.77 3.90
C ALA A 48 -13.82 -8.28 3.52
N ALA A 49 -14.84 -9.11 3.72
CA ALA A 49 -16.22 -8.78 3.39
C ALA A 49 -16.72 -7.56 4.17
N PHE A 50 -16.55 -7.55 5.50
CA PHE A 50 -17.00 -6.45 6.34
C PHE A 50 -16.22 -5.16 6.10
N MET A 51 -14.90 -5.24 5.85
CA MET A 51 -14.09 -4.07 5.50
C MET A 51 -14.52 -3.45 4.16
N MET A 52 -14.83 -4.27 3.15
CA MET A 52 -15.11 -3.80 1.79
C MET A 52 -16.57 -3.46 1.50
N ARG A 53 -17.53 -3.93 2.30
CA ARG A 53 -18.96 -3.69 2.09
C ARG A 53 -19.54 -2.67 3.08
N PRO A 54 -20.52 -1.86 2.64
CA PRO A 54 -21.18 -0.89 3.51
C PRO A 54 -22.05 -1.59 4.57
N TYR A 55 -22.28 -0.93 5.71
CA TYR A 55 -23.06 -1.48 6.84
C TYR A 55 -24.42 -2.05 6.45
N ARG A 56 -25.10 -1.44 5.47
CA ARG A 56 -26.41 -1.87 4.98
C ARG A 56 -26.43 -3.32 4.45
N GLU A 57 -25.28 -3.88 4.10
CA GLU A 57 -25.17 -5.22 3.53
C GLU A 57 -24.69 -6.27 4.53
N TRP A 58 -24.28 -5.86 5.73
CA TRP A 58 -23.74 -6.75 6.76
C TRP A 58 -24.71 -7.87 7.16
N PRO A 59 -26.03 -7.63 7.33
CA PRO A 59 -26.96 -8.71 7.63
C PRO A 59 -27.00 -9.78 6.52
N GLY A 60 -26.91 -9.36 5.25
CA GLY A 60 -26.87 -10.27 4.11
C GLY A 60 -25.58 -11.11 4.09
N LEU A 61 -24.44 -10.50 4.41
CA LEU A 61 -23.17 -11.21 4.55
C LEU A 61 -23.21 -12.22 5.69
N GLY A 62 -23.71 -11.82 6.86
CA GLY A 62 -23.88 -12.72 8.00
C GLY A 62 -24.76 -13.92 7.67
N ALA A 63 -25.88 -13.70 6.98
CA ALA A 63 -26.74 -14.78 6.49
C ALA A 63 -26.03 -15.70 5.49
N ALA A 64 -25.23 -15.15 4.57
CA ALA A 64 -24.46 -15.95 3.62
C ALA A 64 -23.39 -16.81 4.31
N PHE A 65 -22.70 -16.28 5.31
CA PHE A 65 -21.74 -17.04 6.12
C PHE A 65 -22.44 -18.12 6.96
N ALA A 66 -23.61 -17.82 7.55
CA ALA A 66 -24.42 -18.82 8.25
C ALA A 66 -24.83 -19.97 7.33
N VAL A 67 -25.32 -19.67 6.11
CA VAL A 67 -25.67 -20.70 5.13
C VAL A 67 -24.45 -21.52 4.73
N ALA A 68 -23.30 -20.88 4.49
CA ALA A 68 -22.06 -21.55 4.15
C ALA A 68 -21.58 -22.49 5.27
N GLN A 69 -21.59 -22.04 6.52
CA GLN A 69 -21.17 -22.86 7.66
C GLN A 69 -22.16 -24.01 7.94
N LEU A 70 -23.47 -23.79 7.76
CA LEU A 70 -24.46 -24.86 7.85
C LEU A 70 -24.30 -25.88 6.72
N ALA A 71 -23.97 -25.45 5.51
CA ALA A 71 -23.66 -26.34 4.39
C ALA A 71 -22.42 -27.19 4.70
N LEU A 72 -21.36 -26.58 5.26
CA LEU A 72 -20.18 -27.31 5.73
C LEU A 72 -20.56 -28.35 6.78
N ALA A 73 -21.35 -27.96 7.79
CA ALA A 73 -21.81 -28.87 8.83
C ALA A 73 -22.64 -30.03 8.29
N ALA A 74 -23.46 -29.79 7.26
CA ALA A 74 -24.22 -30.83 6.59
C ALA A 74 -23.33 -31.81 5.80
N ILE A 75 -22.28 -31.30 5.12
CA ILE A 75 -21.29 -32.11 4.39
C ILE A 75 -20.49 -32.99 5.35
N GLU A 76 -20.13 -32.45 6.51
CA GLU A 76 -19.29 -33.13 7.51
C GLU A 76 -20.10 -33.89 8.56
N HIS A 77 -21.43 -33.85 8.47
CA HIS A 77 -22.36 -34.45 9.43
C HIS A 77 -22.12 -34.00 10.89
N THR A 78 -21.74 -32.73 11.09
CA THR A 78 -21.50 -32.14 12.42
C THR A 78 -22.74 -31.43 12.97
N ASN A 79 -22.70 -31.04 14.25
CA ASN A 79 -23.85 -30.42 14.91
C ASN A 79 -24.13 -29.00 14.36
N PRO A 80 -25.33 -28.73 13.81
CA PRO A 80 -25.68 -27.42 13.26
C PRO A 80 -25.71 -26.31 14.30
N ALA A 81 -25.92 -26.62 15.58
CA ALA A 81 -25.84 -25.64 16.66
C ALA A 81 -24.40 -25.14 16.86
N HIS A 82 -23.40 -26.04 16.80
CA HIS A 82 -21.99 -25.65 16.87
C HIS A 82 -21.59 -24.83 15.65
N ALA A 83 -22.08 -25.19 14.46
CA ALA A 83 -21.88 -24.44 13.24
C ALA A 83 -22.37 -22.99 13.36
N MET A 84 -23.53 -22.77 13.99
CA MET A 84 -24.04 -21.41 14.23
C MET A 84 -23.19 -20.64 15.25
N LEU A 85 -22.70 -21.30 16.30
CA LEU A 85 -21.77 -20.67 17.26
C LEU A 85 -20.48 -20.23 16.58
N PHE A 86 -19.91 -21.05 15.69
CA PHE A 86 -18.75 -20.65 14.87
C PHE A 86 -19.05 -19.42 14.02
N VAL A 87 -20.23 -19.31 13.40
CA VAL A 87 -20.57 -18.11 12.61
C VAL A 87 -20.69 -16.87 13.49
N LEU A 88 -21.35 -16.99 14.65
CA LEU A 88 -21.47 -15.88 15.59
C LEU A 88 -20.11 -15.43 16.10
N ASP A 89 -19.20 -16.37 16.35
CA ASP A 89 -17.85 -16.07 16.80
C ASP A 89 -17.03 -15.41 15.68
N GLU A 90 -16.90 -16.06 14.53
CA GLU A 90 -16.06 -15.62 13.42
C GLU A 90 -16.58 -14.33 12.76
N ALA A 91 -17.82 -14.38 12.25
CA ALA A 91 -18.40 -13.26 11.54
C ALA A 91 -18.76 -12.13 12.52
N GLY A 92 -19.18 -12.46 13.74
CA GLY A 92 -19.48 -11.47 14.78
C GLY A 92 -18.23 -10.74 15.25
N SER A 93 -17.13 -11.44 15.53
CA SER A 93 -15.85 -10.84 15.94
C SER A 93 -15.28 -9.95 14.83
N SER A 94 -15.33 -10.40 13.58
CA SER A 94 -14.88 -9.60 12.43
C SER A 94 -15.75 -8.36 12.22
N ALA A 95 -17.08 -8.50 12.29
CA ALA A 95 -18.00 -7.37 12.16
C ALA A 95 -17.80 -6.36 13.28
N LEU A 96 -17.64 -6.81 14.53
CA LEU A 96 -17.36 -5.96 15.68
C LEU A 96 -16.04 -5.21 15.51
N ALA A 97 -14.96 -5.90 15.16
CA ALA A 97 -13.65 -5.31 14.96
C ALA A 97 -13.67 -4.23 13.86
N VAL A 98 -14.29 -4.51 12.72
CA VAL A 98 -14.45 -3.54 11.63
C VAL A 98 -15.33 -2.36 12.04
N ALA A 99 -16.39 -2.60 12.83
CA ALA A 99 -17.25 -1.53 13.34
C ALA A 99 -16.45 -0.57 14.23
N VAL A 100 -15.62 -1.09 15.13
CA VAL A 100 -14.72 -0.28 15.98
C VAL A 100 -13.79 0.59 15.13
N ILE A 101 -13.12 0.01 14.13
CA ILE A 101 -12.24 0.76 13.21
C ILE A 101 -12.97 1.89 12.50
N ARG A 102 -14.19 1.63 12.01
CA ARG A 102 -15.00 2.63 11.31
C ARG A 102 -15.52 3.72 12.24
N LEU A 103 -15.87 3.39 13.48
CA LEU A 103 -16.34 4.35 14.49
C LEU A 103 -15.23 5.31 14.94
N VAL A 104 -14.00 4.82 15.06
CA VAL A 104 -12.83 5.64 15.38
C VAL A 104 -12.40 6.54 14.21
N GLY A 105 -12.98 6.34 13.01
CA GLY A 105 -12.70 7.17 11.84
C GLY A 105 -11.34 6.86 11.20
N VAL A 106 -10.80 5.65 11.40
CA VAL A 106 -9.55 5.25 10.76
C VAL A 106 -9.76 5.18 9.25
N PRO A 107 -8.96 5.90 8.43
CA PRO A 107 -9.08 5.83 6.98
C PRO A 107 -8.86 4.40 6.49
N VAL A 108 -9.69 3.92 5.57
CA VAL A 108 -9.62 2.56 4.99
C VAL A 108 -9.16 2.59 3.53
N GLU A 109 -8.23 3.50 3.24
CA GLU A 109 -7.68 3.72 1.91
C GLU A 109 -6.13 3.71 1.93
N GLY A 110 -5.51 3.19 0.87
CA GLY A 110 -4.06 3.16 0.74
C GLY A 110 -3.35 2.46 1.90
N LEU A 111 -2.28 3.06 2.42
CA LEU A 111 -1.51 2.55 3.56
C LEU A 111 -2.34 2.44 4.85
N TYR A 112 -3.37 3.27 5.00
CA TYR A 112 -4.24 3.23 6.17
C TYR A 112 -5.15 2.00 6.15
N PHE A 113 -5.49 1.47 4.97
CA PHE A 113 -6.19 0.18 4.86
C PHE A 113 -5.41 -0.96 5.52
N LEU A 114 -4.09 -1.03 5.30
CA LEU A 114 -3.25 -2.07 5.92
C LEU A 114 -3.25 -1.93 7.44
N ARG A 115 -3.09 -0.70 7.96
CA ARG A 115 -3.14 -0.44 9.41
C ARG A 115 -4.50 -0.81 10.00
N ALA A 116 -5.58 -0.39 9.36
CA ALA A 116 -6.94 -0.73 9.75
C ALA A 116 -7.18 -2.24 9.76
N MET A 117 -6.68 -2.95 8.74
CA MET A 117 -6.78 -4.41 8.62
C MET A 117 -5.98 -5.12 9.72
N LEU A 118 -4.75 -4.69 10.01
CA LEU A 118 -3.93 -5.28 11.06
C LEU A 118 -4.57 -5.09 12.43
N THR A 119 -5.07 -3.88 12.72
CA THR A 119 -5.75 -3.59 13.99
C THR A 119 -7.09 -4.33 14.10
N ALA A 120 -7.92 -4.32 13.04
CA ALA A 120 -9.17 -5.07 13.03
C ALA A 120 -8.94 -6.58 13.15
N GLY A 121 -7.95 -7.11 12.43
CA GLY A 121 -7.52 -8.50 12.51
C GLY A 121 -7.14 -8.88 13.93
N ALA A 122 -6.25 -8.11 14.56
CA ALA A 122 -5.83 -8.37 15.94
C ALA A 122 -7.00 -8.33 16.94
N ILE A 123 -7.90 -7.34 16.81
CA ILE A 123 -9.11 -7.25 17.65
C ILE A 123 -10.01 -8.47 17.41
N SER A 124 -10.31 -8.80 16.15
CA SER A 124 -11.17 -9.92 15.79
C SER A 124 -10.61 -11.24 16.32
N SER A 125 -9.32 -11.48 16.16
CA SER A 125 -8.66 -12.72 16.61
C SER A 125 -8.62 -12.83 18.13
N VAL A 126 -8.41 -11.73 18.86
CA VAL A 126 -8.48 -11.75 20.33
C VAL A 126 -9.90 -12.00 20.80
N VAL A 127 -10.89 -11.31 20.24
CA VAL A 127 -12.31 -11.48 20.61
C VAL A 127 -12.77 -12.90 20.31
N GLY A 128 -12.52 -13.38 19.10
CA GLY A 128 -12.86 -14.74 18.67
C GLY A 128 -12.20 -15.80 19.56
N ALA A 129 -10.88 -15.69 19.77
CA ALA A 129 -10.16 -16.62 20.63
C ALA A 129 -10.65 -16.62 22.08
N VAL A 130 -11.10 -15.49 22.64
CA VAL A 130 -11.70 -15.46 23.98
C VAL A 130 -13.01 -16.24 24.02
N PHE A 131 -13.92 -16.00 23.08
CA PHE A 131 -15.21 -16.68 23.03
C PHE A 131 -15.06 -18.16 22.68
N GLY A 132 -14.28 -18.48 21.67
CA GLY A 132 -13.95 -19.85 21.27
C GLY A 132 -13.29 -20.64 22.40
N ALA A 133 -12.26 -20.08 23.06
CA ALA A 133 -11.60 -20.76 24.18
C ALA A 133 -12.51 -20.91 25.40
N ALA A 134 -13.37 -19.93 25.70
CA ALA A 134 -14.34 -20.03 26.78
C ALA A 134 -15.38 -21.13 26.51
N TRP A 135 -15.91 -21.17 25.28
CA TRP A 135 -16.83 -22.22 24.84
C TRP A 135 -16.18 -23.61 24.93
N PHE A 136 -14.95 -23.74 24.45
CA PHE A 136 -14.24 -25.02 24.42
C PHE A 136 -13.83 -25.49 25.83
N ALA A 137 -13.45 -24.58 26.72
CA ALA A 137 -13.19 -24.87 28.12
C ALA A 137 -14.46 -25.35 28.85
N TRP A 138 -15.60 -24.74 28.55
CA TRP A 138 -16.88 -25.09 29.17
C TRP A 138 -17.49 -26.40 28.64
N SER A 139 -17.44 -26.61 27.32
CA SER A 139 -18.12 -27.74 26.67
C SER A 139 -17.24 -28.99 26.54
N GLN A 140 -15.92 -28.83 26.38
CA GLN A 140 -14.99 -29.92 26.06
C GLN A 140 -13.85 -30.07 27.07
N ASN A 141 -13.88 -29.36 28.21
CA ASN A 141 -12.82 -29.34 29.23
C ASN A 141 -11.42 -29.01 28.68
N GLY A 142 -11.34 -28.23 27.60
CA GLY A 142 -10.06 -27.85 27.01
C GLY A 142 -9.33 -26.77 27.82
N ALA A 143 -8.00 -26.76 27.71
CA ALA A 143 -7.18 -25.74 28.36
C ALA A 143 -7.36 -24.38 27.67
N PHE A 144 -8.08 -23.45 28.31
CA PHE A 144 -8.38 -22.11 27.79
C PHE A 144 -7.16 -21.42 27.17
N GLY A 145 -6.04 -21.36 27.90
CA GLY A 145 -4.83 -20.67 27.42
C GLY A 145 -4.16 -21.33 26.20
N HIS A 146 -4.33 -22.65 26.01
CA HIS A 146 -3.85 -23.32 24.82
C HIS A 146 -4.74 -22.99 23.62
N VAL A 147 -6.06 -23.16 23.75
CA VAL A 147 -7.03 -22.87 22.69
C VAL A 147 -6.96 -21.41 22.27
N PHE A 148 -6.92 -20.48 23.24
CA PHE A 148 -6.81 -19.05 22.98
C PHE A 148 -5.59 -18.71 22.09
N ARG A 149 -4.42 -19.29 22.36
CA ARG A 149 -3.20 -19.01 21.59
C ARG A 149 -3.28 -19.60 20.18
N VAL A 150 -3.73 -20.85 20.06
CA VAL A 150 -3.78 -21.55 18.77
C VAL A 150 -4.83 -20.93 17.85
N TRP A 151 -6.05 -20.69 18.36
CA TRP A 151 -7.15 -20.12 17.57
C TRP A 151 -6.90 -18.65 17.25
N GLY A 152 -6.44 -17.85 18.22
CA GLY A 152 -6.10 -16.45 17.98
C GLY A 152 -5.00 -16.29 16.92
N ALA A 153 -3.97 -17.12 16.94
CA ALA A 153 -2.92 -17.11 15.91
C ALA A 153 -3.48 -17.56 14.55
N SER A 154 -4.26 -18.63 14.53
CA SER A 154 -4.94 -19.17 13.34
C SER A 154 -5.79 -18.11 12.63
N ASP A 155 -6.66 -17.41 13.36
CA ASP A 155 -7.58 -16.43 12.78
C ASP A 155 -6.82 -15.21 12.28
N PHE A 156 -5.82 -14.76 13.04
CA PHE A 156 -5.01 -13.61 12.64
C PHE A 156 -4.25 -13.91 11.35
N LEU A 157 -3.72 -15.12 11.22
CA LEU A 157 -3.07 -15.57 9.98
C LEU A 157 -4.04 -15.71 8.83
N GLY A 158 -5.25 -16.23 9.07
CA GLY A 158 -6.34 -16.24 8.09
C GLY A 158 -6.60 -14.84 7.55
N VAL A 159 -6.66 -13.84 8.44
CA VAL A 159 -6.76 -12.42 8.07
C VAL A 159 -5.58 -11.94 7.25
N LEU A 160 -4.34 -12.21 7.67
CA LEU A 160 -3.12 -11.77 6.99
C LEU A 160 -2.93 -12.40 5.61
N ILE A 161 -3.38 -13.63 5.41
CA ILE A 161 -3.20 -14.38 4.16
C ILE A 161 -4.32 -14.04 3.16
N VAL A 162 -5.57 -14.09 3.60
CA VAL A 162 -6.73 -14.04 2.68
C VAL A 162 -7.22 -12.61 2.44
N THR A 163 -7.25 -11.76 3.47
CA THR A 163 -7.80 -10.40 3.34
C THR A 163 -7.07 -9.57 2.28
N PRO A 164 -5.73 -9.57 2.21
CA PRO A 164 -5.00 -8.81 1.19
C PRO A 164 -5.26 -9.31 -0.23
N VAL A 165 -5.43 -10.61 -0.43
CA VAL A 165 -5.76 -11.19 -1.74
C VAL A 165 -7.13 -10.64 -2.19
N LEU A 166 -8.15 -10.75 -1.35
CA LEU A 166 -9.48 -10.28 -1.70
C LEU A 166 -9.51 -8.74 -1.88
N ALA A 167 -8.78 -8.00 -1.05
CA ALA A 167 -8.69 -6.55 -1.15
C ALA A 167 -7.97 -6.08 -2.43
N ALA A 168 -6.81 -6.67 -2.76
CA ALA A 168 -5.99 -6.26 -3.90
C ALA A 168 -6.64 -6.58 -5.25
N TRP A 169 -7.44 -7.65 -5.31
CA TRP A 169 -8.06 -8.16 -6.53
C TRP A 169 -9.53 -7.73 -6.72
N SER A 170 -10.26 -7.38 -5.66
CA SER A 170 -11.66 -6.90 -5.77
C SER A 170 -11.83 -5.60 -6.58
N ARG A 171 -10.80 -4.75 -6.60
CA ARG A 171 -10.78 -3.49 -7.37
C ARG A 171 -9.99 -3.62 -8.68
N PHE A 172 -9.68 -4.85 -9.12
CA PHE A 172 -8.92 -5.05 -10.34
C PHE A 172 -9.62 -4.41 -11.54
N ARG A 173 -8.92 -3.48 -12.19
CA ARG A 173 -9.27 -2.92 -13.49
C ARG A 173 -8.10 -3.22 -14.40
N ALA A 174 -8.35 -3.93 -15.51
CA ALA A 174 -7.33 -4.14 -16.52
C ALA A 174 -6.79 -2.77 -16.98
N PHE A 175 -5.48 -2.57 -16.84
CA PHE A 175 -4.82 -1.30 -17.14
C PHE A 175 -5.12 -0.86 -18.58
N ARG A 176 -5.43 0.43 -18.78
CA ARG A 176 -5.23 1.11 -20.06
C ARG A 176 -3.80 1.65 -20.06
N SER A 177 -3.03 1.29 -21.09
CA SER A 177 -1.67 1.76 -21.48
C SER A 177 -0.84 2.44 -20.38
N GLY A 178 0.20 1.76 -19.90
CA GLY A 178 1.13 2.24 -18.86
C GLY A 178 1.40 1.24 -17.72
N GLY A 179 1.20 -0.07 -17.98
CA GLY A 179 1.39 -1.13 -16.97
C GLY A 179 2.86 -1.32 -16.55
N THR A 180 3.06 -2.27 -15.62
CA THR A 180 4.38 -2.71 -15.13
C THR A 180 5.36 -2.86 -16.29
N ASP A 181 6.59 -2.34 -16.13
CA ASP A 181 7.63 -2.49 -17.14
C ASP A 181 7.77 -3.98 -17.52
N ARG A 182 8.00 -4.26 -18.81
CA ARG A 182 8.11 -5.65 -19.30
C ARG A 182 9.20 -6.40 -18.56
N THR A 183 10.28 -5.71 -18.20
CA THR A 183 11.39 -6.25 -17.42
C THR A 183 10.92 -6.68 -16.04
N ASP A 184 10.27 -5.79 -15.29
CA ASP A 184 9.72 -6.07 -13.96
C ASP A 184 8.67 -7.20 -13.99
N PHE A 185 7.86 -7.26 -15.05
CA PHE A 185 6.91 -8.35 -15.23
C PHE A 185 7.62 -9.71 -15.39
N LEU A 186 8.62 -9.80 -16.28
CA LEU A 186 9.37 -11.03 -16.54
C LEU A 186 10.20 -11.46 -15.32
N LEU A 187 10.87 -10.53 -14.64
CA LEU A 187 11.60 -10.81 -13.41
C LEU A 187 10.66 -11.29 -12.30
N GLY A 188 9.47 -10.68 -12.18
CA GLY A 188 8.47 -11.11 -11.22
C GLY A 188 7.93 -12.51 -11.54
N LEU A 189 7.77 -12.83 -12.83
CA LEU A 189 7.35 -14.17 -13.25
C LEU A 189 8.41 -15.21 -12.93
N ALA A 190 9.68 -14.92 -13.22
CA ALA A 190 10.79 -15.78 -12.87
C ALA A 190 10.89 -15.99 -11.35
N ALA A 191 10.72 -14.93 -10.55
CA ALA A 191 10.69 -15.01 -9.10
C ALA A 191 9.48 -15.83 -8.58
N PHE A 192 8.31 -15.70 -9.20
CA PHE A 192 7.13 -16.48 -8.83
C PHE A 192 7.28 -17.97 -9.17
N ILE A 193 7.90 -18.30 -10.30
CA ILE A 193 8.27 -19.67 -10.65
C ILE A 193 9.30 -20.21 -9.65
N ALA A 194 10.33 -19.42 -9.32
CA ALA A 194 11.35 -19.81 -8.34
C ALA A 194 10.75 -20.01 -6.93
N LEU A 195 9.82 -19.15 -6.52
CA LEU A 195 9.01 -19.33 -5.31
C LEU A 195 8.29 -20.68 -5.34
N THR A 196 7.56 -20.96 -6.41
CA THR A 196 6.76 -22.19 -6.53
C THR A 196 7.64 -23.44 -6.48
N LEU A 197 8.73 -23.46 -7.25
CA LEU A 197 9.67 -24.58 -7.29
C LEU A 197 10.40 -24.77 -5.96
N SER A 198 10.91 -23.69 -5.36
CA SER A 198 11.62 -23.78 -4.08
C SER A 198 10.67 -24.18 -2.94
N SER A 199 9.46 -23.62 -2.87
CA SER A 199 8.44 -24.05 -1.91
C SER A 199 8.15 -25.54 -2.05
N TYR A 200 7.94 -26.04 -3.28
CA TYR A 200 7.69 -27.46 -3.47
C TYR A 200 8.91 -28.30 -3.06
N VAL A 201 10.11 -28.00 -3.54
CA VAL A 201 11.33 -28.78 -3.24
C VAL A 201 11.68 -28.82 -1.75
N ILE A 202 11.48 -27.71 -1.03
CA ILE A 202 11.88 -27.57 0.38
C ILE A 202 10.84 -28.20 1.31
N PHE A 203 9.55 -28.08 0.98
CA PHE A 203 8.46 -28.54 1.84
C PHE A 203 7.98 -29.95 1.51
N ASP A 204 8.18 -30.45 0.29
CA ASP A 204 7.78 -31.80 -0.10
C ASP A 204 8.67 -32.88 0.53
N GLY A 205 8.06 -33.99 0.94
CA GLY A 205 8.76 -35.15 1.48
C GLY A 205 9.49 -34.92 2.80
N ASN A 206 10.31 -35.89 3.18
CA ASN A 206 11.11 -35.82 4.40
C ASN A 206 12.32 -34.87 4.22
N SER A 207 12.14 -33.58 4.53
CA SER A 207 13.18 -32.56 4.41
C SER A 207 14.40 -32.81 5.29
N ALA A 208 14.22 -33.46 6.45
CA ALA A 208 15.33 -33.89 7.31
C ALA A 208 16.25 -34.88 6.59
N SER A 209 15.68 -35.83 5.85
CA SER A 209 16.46 -36.78 5.04
C SER A 209 17.10 -36.13 3.81
N LYS A 210 16.42 -35.14 3.20
CA LYS A 210 16.91 -34.44 2.00
C LYS A 210 18.05 -33.47 2.31
N PHE A 211 17.97 -32.75 3.43
CA PHE A 211 18.85 -31.60 3.72
C PHE A 211 19.48 -31.61 5.12
N GLY A 212 19.01 -32.46 6.04
CA GLY A 212 19.34 -32.39 7.47
C GLY A 212 18.49 -31.34 8.21
N ASP A 213 18.23 -31.57 9.51
CA ASP A 213 17.27 -30.77 10.30
C ASP A 213 17.57 -29.25 10.27
N GLY A 214 18.82 -28.86 10.55
CA GLY A 214 19.18 -27.44 10.64
C GLY A 214 19.18 -26.73 9.28
N ILE A 215 19.68 -27.38 8.23
CA ILE A 215 19.75 -26.79 6.89
C ILE A 215 18.36 -26.77 6.25
N GLY A 216 17.56 -27.82 6.42
CA GLY A 216 16.18 -27.90 5.94
C GLY A 216 15.32 -26.75 6.46
N PHE A 217 15.43 -26.41 7.74
CA PHE A 217 14.76 -25.25 8.31
C PHE A 217 15.28 -23.93 7.72
N ALA A 218 16.59 -23.74 7.63
CA ALA A 218 17.18 -22.52 7.06
C ALA A 218 16.81 -22.31 5.58
N LEU A 219 16.58 -23.39 4.83
CA LEU A 219 16.14 -23.30 3.43
C LEU A 219 14.74 -22.70 3.29
N THR A 220 13.89 -22.70 4.32
CA THR A 220 12.56 -22.05 4.29
C THR A 220 12.64 -20.54 4.00
N TYR A 221 13.79 -19.90 4.23
CA TYR A 221 14.00 -18.50 3.87
C TYR A 221 14.11 -18.26 2.35
N VAL A 222 14.41 -19.28 1.55
CA VAL A 222 14.51 -19.18 0.08
C VAL A 222 13.16 -18.86 -0.58
N PRO A 223 12.08 -19.63 -0.38
CA PRO A 223 10.78 -19.27 -0.92
C PRO A 223 10.26 -17.96 -0.32
N LEU A 224 10.52 -17.68 0.95
CA LEU A 224 10.19 -16.38 1.55
C LEU A 224 10.86 -15.21 0.81
N PHE A 225 12.16 -15.34 0.50
CA PHE A 225 12.88 -14.33 -0.28
C PHE A 225 12.20 -14.08 -1.63
N PHE A 226 11.84 -15.14 -2.36
CA PHE A 226 11.14 -14.98 -3.64
C PHE A 226 9.74 -14.39 -3.49
N ALA A 227 9.00 -14.70 -2.43
CA ALA A 227 7.72 -14.05 -2.15
C ALA A 227 7.88 -12.52 -1.95
N VAL A 228 8.94 -12.10 -1.26
CA VAL A 228 9.30 -10.68 -1.11
C VAL A 228 9.70 -10.05 -2.45
N VAL A 229 10.49 -10.73 -3.27
CA VAL A 229 10.86 -10.26 -4.62
C VAL A 229 9.63 -10.10 -5.51
N VAL A 230 8.69 -11.04 -5.48
CA VAL A 230 7.40 -10.92 -6.19
C VAL A 230 6.62 -9.70 -5.70
N ALA A 231 6.57 -9.45 -4.39
CA ALA A 231 5.93 -8.27 -3.83
C ALA A 231 6.60 -6.95 -4.27
N LEU A 232 7.93 -6.94 -4.38
CA LEU A 232 8.69 -5.79 -4.90
C LEU A 232 8.40 -5.53 -6.38
N LEU A 233 8.30 -6.56 -7.20
CA LEU A 233 8.15 -6.40 -8.66
C LEU A 233 6.68 -6.17 -9.05
N TRP A 234 5.77 -7.00 -8.55
CA TRP A 234 4.35 -6.98 -8.89
C TRP A 234 3.46 -6.22 -7.89
N GLY A 235 4.04 -5.66 -6.81
CA GLY A 235 3.31 -4.92 -5.78
C GLY A 235 2.40 -5.82 -4.94
N GLY A 236 1.42 -5.21 -4.26
CA GLY A 236 0.52 -5.91 -3.33
C GLY A 236 -0.31 -7.05 -3.94
N ARG A 237 -0.62 -6.99 -5.24
CA ARG A 237 -1.36 -8.07 -5.93
C ARG A 237 -0.51 -9.33 -6.08
N GLY A 238 0.72 -9.17 -6.57
CA GLY A 238 1.64 -10.30 -6.69
C GLY A 238 2.07 -10.82 -5.33
N GLY A 239 2.40 -9.94 -4.39
CA GLY A 239 2.78 -10.31 -3.03
C GLY A 239 1.71 -11.11 -2.30
N SER A 240 0.45 -10.68 -2.35
CA SER A 240 -0.65 -11.41 -1.70
C SER A 240 -0.86 -12.82 -2.27
N VAL A 241 -0.75 -13.01 -3.58
CA VAL A 241 -0.82 -14.34 -4.21
C VAL A 241 0.40 -15.19 -3.88
N ALA A 242 1.59 -14.59 -3.82
CA ALA A 242 2.83 -15.28 -3.43
C ALA A 242 2.74 -15.84 -2.00
N VAL A 243 2.25 -15.04 -1.05
CA VAL A 243 2.03 -15.48 0.34
C VAL A 243 0.96 -16.56 0.40
N LEU A 244 -0.16 -16.42 -0.33
CA LEU A 244 -1.20 -17.44 -0.38
C LEU A 244 -0.66 -18.77 -0.91
N LEU A 245 0.14 -18.74 -1.99
CA LEU A 245 0.77 -19.95 -2.53
C LEU A 245 1.72 -20.57 -1.51
N LEU A 246 2.59 -19.77 -0.90
CA LEU A 246 3.53 -20.25 0.12
C LEU A 246 2.78 -20.88 1.31
N ALA A 247 1.70 -20.24 1.77
CA ALA A 247 0.84 -20.76 2.83
C ALA A 247 0.19 -22.08 2.43
N LEU A 248 -0.41 -22.18 1.24
CA LEU A 248 -1.04 -23.42 0.79
C LEU A 248 -0.03 -24.57 0.68
N VAL A 249 1.14 -24.33 0.10
CA VAL A 249 2.19 -25.37 0.01
C VAL A 249 2.67 -25.77 1.40
N ALA A 250 3.08 -24.80 2.23
CA ALA A 250 3.60 -25.09 3.56
C ALA A 250 2.58 -25.84 4.43
N LEU A 251 1.32 -25.41 4.43
CA LEU A 251 0.26 -26.07 5.21
C LEU A 251 -0.05 -27.47 4.68
N THR A 252 -0.11 -27.66 3.35
CA THR A 252 -0.44 -28.97 2.77
C THR A 252 0.65 -29.99 3.12
N GLN A 253 1.92 -29.64 2.89
CA GLN A 253 3.00 -30.57 3.17
C GLN A 253 3.13 -30.84 4.67
N THR A 254 3.04 -29.82 5.53
CA THR A 254 3.05 -30.01 6.98
C THR A 254 1.89 -30.91 7.44
N ALA A 255 0.70 -30.77 6.85
CA ALA A 255 -0.47 -31.60 7.17
C ALA A 255 -0.29 -33.07 6.75
N GLU A 256 0.47 -33.33 5.68
CA GLU A 256 0.83 -34.68 5.22
C GLU A 256 1.98 -35.30 6.03
N GLY A 257 2.56 -34.57 6.98
CA GLY A 257 3.71 -35.01 7.76
C GLY A 257 5.05 -34.82 7.03
N ASP A 258 5.06 -33.96 6.01
CA ASP A 258 6.22 -33.62 5.20
C ASP A 258 6.73 -32.20 5.46
N GLY A 259 7.98 -31.96 5.11
CA GLY A 259 8.59 -30.64 5.17
C GLY A 259 9.36 -30.34 6.46
N PRO A 260 9.98 -29.16 6.54
CA PRO A 260 10.86 -28.78 7.66
C PRO A 260 10.13 -28.64 8.99
N PHE A 261 8.82 -28.40 8.96
CA PHE A 261 7.99 -28.24 10.15
C PHE A 261 7.33 -29.54 10.61
N ALA A 262 7.32 -30.58 9.78
CA ALA A 262 6.72 -31.86 10.12
C ALA A 262 7.59 -32.77 11.00
N VAL A 263 8.82 -32.35 11.31
CA VAL A 263 9.83 -33.19 11.95
C VAL A 263 9.61 -33.32 13.48
N LEU A 264 9.11 -34.50 13.85
CA LEU A 264 9.38 -35.34 15.05
C LEU A 264 8.52 -35.23 16.35
N ASP A 265 7.50 -36.10 16.39
CA ASP A 265 7.37 -37.24 17.32
C ASP A 265 7.01 -37.08 18.81
N ARG A 266 6.97 -35.92 19.48
CA ARG A 266 6.37 -35.84 20.85
C ARG A 266 5.57 -34.59 21.21
N HIS A 267 5.56 -33.56 20.36
CA HIS A 267 4.91 -32.28 20.69
C HIS A 267 4.26 -31.61 19.44
N TYR A 268 3.21 -32.23 18.88
CA TYR A 268 2.46 -31.70 17.73
C TYR A 268 2.04 -30.21 17.84
N GLY A 269 1.87 -29.68 19.05
CA GLY A 269 1.57 -28.25 19.26
C GLY A 269 2.73 -27.30 18.94
N GLN A 270 3.99 -27.75 18.93
CA GLN A 270 5.17 -26.91 18.63
C GLN A 270 5.36 -26.73 17.12
N SER A 271 5.28 -27.81 16.32
CA SER A 271 5.33 -27.77 14.86
C SER A 271 4.27 -26.87 14.23
N LEU A 272 3.08 -26.85 14.85
CA LEU A 272 1.97 -26.00 14.43
C LEU A 272 2.30 -24.50 14.62
N LEU A 273 2.79 -24.15 15.80
CA LEU A 273 3.15 -22.76 16.12
C LEU A 273 4.30 -22.28 15.23
N GLU A 274 5.26 -23.13 14.90
CA GLU A 274 6.37 -22.80 14.01
C GLU A 274 5.91 -22.46 12.59
N THR A 275 5.02 -23.28 12.01
CA THR A 275 4.44 -23.00 10.68
C THR A 275 3.62 -21.71 10.70
N GLN A 276 2.81 -21.51 11.74
CA GLN A 276 2.03 -20.29 11.95
C GLN A 276 2.92 -19.04 12.05
N LEU A 277 4.00 -19.10 12.84
CA LEU A 277 4.95 -18.00 12.99
C LEU A 277 5.69 -17.71 11.68
N TYR A 278 6.14 -18.73 10.96
CA TYR A 278 6.78 -18.59 9.65
C TYR A 278 5.86 -17.88 8.66
N LEU A 279 4.61 -18.34 8.52
CA LEU A 279 3.64 -17.75 7.59
C LEU A 279 3.21 -16.35 8.03
N GLY A 280 3.12 -16.08 9.34
CA GLY A 280 2.84 -14.76 9.89
C GLY A 280 3.93 -13.76 9.55
N VAL A 281 5.19 -14.13 9.77
CA VAL A 281 6.34 -13.31 9.39
C VAL A 281 6.37 -13.10 7.87
N ALA A 282 6.12 -14.15 7.09
CA ALA A 282 6.07 -14.06 5.63
C ALA A 282 5.00 -13.07 5.14
N ALA A 283 3.78 -13.20 5.66
CA ALA A 283 2.67 -12.32 5.32
C ALA A 283 2.95 -10.87 5.72
N LEU A 284 3.44 -10.63 6.94
CA LEU A 284 3.76 -9.29 7.42
C LEU A 284 4.88 -8.63 6.63
N LEU A 285 5.95 -9.36 6.29
CA LEU A 285 7.05 -8.84 5.48
C LEU A 285 6.57 -8.45 4.08
N VAL A 286 5.82 -9.34 3.43
CA VAL A 286 5.28 -9.08 2.09
C VAL A 286 4.28 -7.92 2.11
N LEU A 287 3.41 -7.84 3.14
CA LEU A 287 2.49 -6.72 3.30
C LEU A 287 3.22 -5.40 3.52
N LEU A 288 4.25 -5.37 4.36
CA LEU A 288 5.07 -4.19 4.62
C LEU A 288 5.79 -3.71 3.36
N VAL A 289 6.43 -4.64 2.64
CA VAL A 289 7.12 -4.35 1.37
C VAL A 289 6.15 -3.84 0.32
N SER A 290 5.00 -4.49 0.17
CA SER A 290 3.94 -4.06 -0.75
C SER A 290 3.42 -2.67 -0.42
N ALA A 291 3.22 -2.38 0.87
CA ALA A 291 2.79 -1.09 1.36
C ALA A 291 3.82 0.00 1.08
N LEU A 292 5.10 -0.25 1.39
CA LEU A 292 6.18 0.70 1.16
C LEU A 292 6.35 1.01 -0.33
N LYS A 293 6.28 -0.03 -1.19
CA LYS A 293 6.31 0.15 -2.65
C LYS A 293 5.16 1.03 -3.14
N THR A 294 3.94 0.70 -2.72
CA THR A 294 2.73 1.43 -3.13
C THR A 294 2.78 2.89 -2.67
N THR A 295 3.20 3.15 -1.43
CA THR A 295 3.36 4.53 -0.93
C THR A 295 4.41 5.29 -1.72
N ARG A 296 5.54 4.67 -2.06
CA ARG A 296 6.57 5.29 -2.90
C ARG A 296 6.03 5.63 -4.28
N GLU A 297 5.37 4.69 -4.96
CA GLU A 297 4.77 4.92 -6.28
C GLU A 297 3.74 6.07 -6.25
N GLN A 298 2.86 6.09 -5.25
CA GLN A 298 1.87 7.16 -5.06
C GLN A 298 2.50 8.54 -4.86
N LEU A 299 3.58 8.63 -4.07
CA LEU A 299 4.30 9.89 -3.84
C LEU A 299 5.00 10.37 -5.12
N HIS A 300 5.59 9.46 -5.90
CA HIS A 300 6.20 9.79 -7.19
C HIS A 300 5.15 10.25 -8.20
N GLU A 301 4.03 9.54 -8.33
CA GLU A 301 2.91 9.94 -9.19
C GLU A 301 2.32 11.28 -8.77
N GLN A 302 2.12 11.52 -7.47
CA GLN A 302 1.61 12.78 -6.96
C GLN A 302 2.58 13.93 -7.26
N SER A 303 3.88 13.71 -7.12
CA SER A 303 4.91 14.69 -7.46
C SER A 303 4.91 15.01 -8.96
N ALA A 304 4.89 13.99 -9.83
CA ALA A 304 4.82 14.18 -11.27
C ALA A 304 3.51 14.87 -11.71
N HIS A 305 2.37 14.53 -11.11
CA HIS A 305 1.09 15.19 -11.37
C HIS A 305 1.05 16.63 -10.85
N TRP A 306 1.79 16.94 -9.79
CA TRP A 306 1.92 18.31 -9.29
C TRP A 306 2.80 19.14 -10.23
N GLN A 307 3.97 18.61 -10.62
CA GLN A 307 4.88 19.25 -11.57
C GLN A 307 4.18 19.57 -12.90
N ASN A 308 3.53 18.57 -13.51
CA ASN A 308 2.76 18.78 -14.75
C ASN A 308 1.64 19.83 -14.58
N ARG A 309 0.96 19.88 -13.42
CA ARG A 309 -0.07 20.89 -13.16
C ARG A 309 0.50 22.29 -13.03
N VAL A 310 1.65 22.44 -12.38
CA VAL A 310 2.36 23.73 -12.29
C VAL A 310 2.82 24.17 -13.67
N GLU A 311 3.47 23.29 -14.45
CA GLU A 311 3.91 23.61 -15.81
C GLU A 311 2.74 24.01 -16.71
N LEU A 312 1.62 23.28 -16.66
CA LEU A 312 0.40 23.64 -17.41
C LEU A 312 -0.19 24.98 -16.95
N ALA A 313 -0.20 25.26 -15.64
CA ALA A 313 -0.71 26.53 -15.13
C ALA A 313 0.16 27.71 -15.59
N LEU A 314 1.50 27.56 -15.56
CA LEU A 314 2.45 28.56 -16.04
C LEU A 314 2.32 28.79 -17.55
N ALA A 315 2.21 27.71 -18.32
CA ALA A 315 1.99 27.81 -19.77
C ALA A 315 0.66 28.49 -20.11
N ALA A 316 -0.43 28.14 -19.41
CA ALA A 316 -1.76 28.71 -19.66
C ALA A 316 -1.86 30.19 -19.24
N SER A 317 -1.13 30.62 -18.20
CA SER A 317 -1.12 32.02 -17.76
C SER A 317 -0.05 32.88 -18.44
N SER A 318 0.80 32.29 -19.31
CA SER A 318 1.99 32.96 -19.88
C SER A 318 2.89 33.58 -18.79
N GLN A 319 2.99 32.87 -17.66
CA GLN A 319 3.82 33.28 -16.53
C GLN A 319 5.07 32.41 -16.47
N LEU A 320 6.15 33.03 -16.04
CA LEU A 320 7.39 32.36 -15.66
C LEU A 320 7.55 32.48 -14.15
N VAL A 321 8.04 31.43 -13.51
CA VAL A 321 8.51 31.47 -12.13
C VAL A 321 10.02 31.48 -12.18
N TYR A 322 10.66 32.21 -11.28
CA TYR A 322 12.11 32.15 -11.14
C TYR A 322 12.48 31.90 -9.68
N THR A 323 13.58 31.17 -9.50
CA THR A 323 14.26 31.07 -8.21
C THR A 323 15.73 31.39 -8.40
N ILE A 324 16.29 32.20 -7.51
CA ILE A 324 17.67 32.67 -7.58
C ILE A 324 18.37 32.19 -6.33
N ASP A 325 19.48 31.49 -6.55
CA ASP A 325 20.45 31.19 -5.50
C ASP A 325 21.25 32.47 -5.19
N PRO A 326 21.12 33.05 -3.98
CA PRO A 326 21.80 34.29 -3.63
C PRO A 326 23.33 34.19 -3.66
N ALA A 327 23.89 32.99 -3.45
CA ALA A 327 25.34 32.78 -3.40
C ALA A 327 25.97 32.67 -4.78
N SER A 328 25.30 31.98 -5.71
CA SER A 328 25.82 31.76 -7.07
C SER A 328 25.28 32.75 -8.10
N GLY A 329 24.18 33.45 -7.81
CA GLY A 329 23.46 34.30 -8.77
C GLY A 329 22.86 33.52 -9.94
N ARG A 330 22.73 32.19 -9.79
CA ARG A 330 22.11 31.32 -10.78
C ARG A 330 20.60 31.40 -10.66
N ILE A 331 19.94 31.51 -11.79
CA ILE A 331 18.49 31.53 -11.91
C ILE A 331 18.03 30.18 -12.43
N ASP A 332 17.06 29.58 -11.74
CA ASP A 332 16.28 28.46 -12.23
C ASP A 332 14.88 28.95 -12.62
N TRP A 333 14.48 28.64 -13.85
CA TRP A 333 13.25 29.14 -14.47
C TRP A 333 12.22 28.02 -14.55
N GLY A 334 11.01 28.29 -14.06
CA GLY A 334 9.81 27.49 -14.30
C GLY A 334 8.93 28.13 -15.37
N GLY A 335 8.45 27.33 -16.33
CA GLY A 335 7.69 27.80 -17.49
C GLY A 335 8.55 27.90 -18.76
N ASP A 336 7.93 28.29 -19.88
CA ASP A 336 8.59 28.28 -21.19
C ASP A 336 9.21 29.64 -21.55
N VAL A 337 10.47 29.83 -21.12
CA VAL A 337 11.27 31.04 -21.41
C VAL A 337 11.52 31.20 -22.91
N THR A 338 11.60 30.09 -23.66
CA THR A 338 11.85 30.10 -25.11
C THR A 338 10.62 30.61 -25.84
N LEU A 339 9.43 30.18 -25.44
CA LEU A 339 8.18 30.72 -25.98
C LEU A 339 7.99 32.20 -25.60
N ALA A 340 8.35 32.58 -24.37
CA ALA A 340 8.16 33.93 -23.87
C ALA A 340 9.10 34.98 -24.49
N PHE A 341 10.38 34.65 -24.67
CA PHE A 341 11.41 35.62 -25.09
C PHE A 341 12.33 35.12 -26.21
N GLY A 342 12.16 33.89 -26.71
CA GLY A 342 13.02 33.27 -27.73
C GLY A 342 14.40 32.82 -27.22
N HIS A 343 14.66 32.96 -25.91
CA HIS A 343 15.90 32.56 -25.26
C HIS A 343 15.75 31.21 -24.57
N ASP A 344 16.79 30.38 -24.65
CA ASP A 344 16.84 29.14 -23.87
C ASP A 344 17.03 29.45 -22.38
N ALA A 345 16.43 28.62 -21.52
CA ALA A 345 16.51 28.77 -20.07
C ALA A 345 17.97 28.76 -19.58
N GLN A 346 18.86 27.99 -20.22
CA GLN A 346 20.29 27.99 -19.88
C GLN A 346 20.99 29.31 -20.22
N THR A 347 20.51 30.02 -21.25
CA THR A 347 21.07 31.33 -21.61
C THR A 347 20.66 32.38 -20.58
N MET A 348 19.45 32.30 -20.04
CA MET A 348 18.95 33.19 -18.99
C MET A 348 19.24 32.68 -17.57
N ALA A 349 20.12 31.70 -17.39
CA ALA A 349 20.39 31.07 -16.09
C ALA A 349 21.25 31.90 -15.12
N SER A 350 21.63 33.13 -15.47
CA SER A 350 22.40 34.03 -14.59
C SER A 350 21.75 35.40 -14.49
N VAL A 351 21.70 35.93 -13.26
CA VAL A 351 21.28 37.31 -12.97
C VAL A 351 22.01 38.31 -13.86
N SER A 352 23.32 38.13 -14.03
CA SER A 352 24.14 39.03 -14.86
C SER A 352 23.69 39.07 -16.32
N THR A 353 23.33 37.92 -16.89
CA THR A 353 22.89 37.80 -18.29
C THR A 353 21.51 38.39 -18.47
N VAL A 354 20.60 38.13 -17.54
CA VAL A 354 19.23 38.67 -17.59
C VAL A 354 19.22 40.18 -17.44
N LEU A 355 20.03 40.74 -16.54
CA LEU A 355 20.19 42.19 -16.40
C LEU A 355 20.71 42.87 -17.69
N GLN A 356 21.47 42.18 -18.52
CA GLN A 356 21.89 42.73 -19.83
C GLN A 356 20.75 42.80 -20.85
N LEU A 357 19.75 41.92 -20.75
CA LEU A 357 18.58 41.90 -21.64
C LEU A 357 17.51 42.94 -21.24
N VAL A 358 17.50 43.35 -19.97
CA VAL A 358 16.60 44.37 -19.44
C VAL A 358 16.99 45.77 -19.95
N HIS A 359 16.00 46.63 -20.21
CA HIS A 359 16.19 48.01 -20.65
C HIS A 359 17.03 48.81 -19.64
N PRO A 360 17.99 49.66 -20.08
CA PRO A 360 18.92 50.36 -19.19
C PRO A 360 18.29 51.06 -17.98
N ASP A 361 17.14 51.72 -18.18
CA ASP A 361 16.39 52.42 -17.12
C ASP A 361 15.88 51.49 -16.01
N ASP A 362 15.59 50.23 -16.33
CA ASP A 362 14.90 49.29 -15.42
C ASP A 362 15.90 48.36 -14.69
N ARG A 363 17.18 48.33 -15.13
CA ARG A 363 18.23 47.42 -14.62
C ARG A 363 18.55 47.63 -13.15
N ALA A 364 18.71 48.89 -12.73
CA ALA A 364 19.11 49.22 -11.36
C ALA A 364 18.05 48.76 -10.34
N ALA A 365 16.77 48.96 -10.68
CA ALA A 365 15.65 48.57 -9.83
C ALA A 365 15.52 47.04 -9.72
N LEU A 366 15.65 46.30 -10.83
CA LEU A 366 15.61 44.83 -10.80
C LEU A 366 16.83 44.25 -10.06
N SER A 367 18.02 44.81 -10.28
CA SER A 367 19.25 44.40 -9.58
C SER A 367 19.12 44.58 -8.07
N ALA A 368 18.59 45.71 -7.61
CA ALA A 368 18.35 45.95 -6.19
C ALA A 368 17.39 44.91 -5.59
N ARG A 369 16.35 44.51 -6.32
CA ARG A 369 15.39 43.48 -5.90
C ARG A 369 16.00 42.08 -5.82
N TRP A 370 16.80 41.68 -6.81
CA TRP A 370 17.35 40.32 -6.91
C TRP A 370 18.62 40.10 -6.09
N LEU A 371 19.46 41.13 -5.95
CA LEU A 371 20.75 41.03 -5.27
C LEU A 371 20.75 41.69 -3.87
N GLY A 372 19.63 42.32 -3.47
CA GLY A 372 19.48 42.91 -2.14
C GLY A 372 20.46 44.05 -1.88
N THR A 373 20.71 44.92 -2.86
CA THR A 373 21.54 46.11 -2.64
C THR A 373 20.82 47.02 -1.63
N PRO A 374 21.48 47.48 -0.55
CA PRO A 374 20.86 48.41 0.39
C PRO A 374 20.57 49.70 -0.36
N VAL A 375 19.30 50.10 -0.41
CA VAL A 375 18.95 51.48 -0.75
C VAL A 375 19.40 52.31 0.45
N PHE A 376 20.63 52.82 0.40
CA PHE A 376 21.03 53.92 1.26
C PHE A 376 20.34 55.16 0.71
N ASP A 377 19.46 55.69 1.56
CA ASP A 377 18.78 56.98 1.53
C ASP A 377 17.27 56.96 1.23
N ASP A 378 16.62 57.56 2.22
CA ASP A 378 15.24 58.00 2.39
C ASP A 378 14.15 57.03 2.83
N GLU A 379 13.48 57.46 3.88
CA GLU A 379 12.43 56.78 4.63
C GLU A 379 11.22 56.41 3.73
N THR A 380 10.57 55.28 4.04
CA THR A 380 9.14 55.00 3.78
C THR A 380 8.65 54.56 2.37
N ILE A 381 9.33 53.64 1.68
CA ILE A 381 8.66 52.87 0.61
C ILE A 381 8.91 51.37 0.78
N ALA A 382 7.92 50.64 1.28
CA ALA A 382 7.92 49.17 1.18
C ALA A 382 8.15 48.77 -0.28
N PRO A 383 9.05 47.83 -0.60
CA PRO A 383 9.36 47.48 -1.99
C PRO A 383 8.06 47.16 -2.72
N ALA A 384 7.79 47.90 -3.80
CA ALA A 384 6.53 47.80 -4.52
C ALA A 384 6.23 46.33 -4.82
N ARG A 385 5.07 45.81 -4.42
CA ARG A 385 4.75 44.37 -4.54
C ARG A 385 4.81 43.84 -5.99
N ARG A 386 4.81 44.77 -6.96
CA ARG A 386 4.84 44.59 -8.40
C ARG A 386 5.81 45.61 -9.01
N GLN A 387 6.67 45.17 -9.91
CA GLN A 387 7.55 46.02 -10.71
C GLN A 387 7.30 45.74 -12.19
N ILE A 388 7.20 46.80 -13.00
CA ILE A 388 7.09 46.67 -14.46
C ILE A 388 8.47 46.94 -15.03
N LEU A 389 8.95 46.06 -15.90
CA LEU A 389 10.25 46.16 -16.56
C LEU A 389 10.14 45.79 -18.02
N ARG A 390 11.03 46.36 -18.84
CA ARG A 390 11.10 46.08 -20.27
C ARG A 390 12.27 45.16 -20.55
N LEU A 391 12.01 44.03 -21.21
CA LEU A 391 13.01 43.03 -21.55
C LEU A 391 13.08 42.83 -23.06
N THR A 392 14.31 42.80 -23.58
CA THR A 392 14.57 42.61 -25.02
C THR A 392 14.54 41.11 -25.33
N ALA A 393 13.61 40.68 -26.18
CA ALA A 393 13.57 39.30 -26.68
C ALA A 393 14.67 39.05 -27.72
N ARG A 394 14.87 37.78 -28.07
CA ARG A 394 15.93 37.35 -29.00
C ARG A 394 15.76 37.95 -30.41
N ASP A 395 14.54 38.23 -30.83
CA ASP A 395 14.22 38.87 -32.10
C ASP A 395 14.42 40.40 -32.09
N GLY A 396 14.82 40.97 -30.94
CA GLY A 396 15.04 42.40 -30.75
C GLY A 396 13.79 43.19 -30.35
N THR A 397 12.64 42.54 -30.21
CA THR A 397 11.41 43.19 -29.75
C THR A 397 11.45 43.44 -28.24
N LEU A 398 10.75 44.48 -27.79
CA LEU A 398 10.70 44.86 -26.38
C LEU A 398 9.40 44.35 -25.76
N HIS A 399 9.51 43.45 -24.79
CA HIS A 399 8.37 42.91 -24.05
C HIS A 399 8.21 43.60 -22.71
N THR A 400 6.97 43.89 -22.32
CA THR A 400 6.65 44.38 -20.98
C THR A 400 6.49 43.19 -20.05
N VAL A 401 7.30 43.14 -19.00
CA VAL A 401 7.29 42.08 -18.01
C VAL A 401 6.89 42.67 -16.68
N VAL A 402 5.96 41.99 -16.02
CA VAL A 402 5.52 42.33 -14.68
C VAL A 402 6.19 41.36 -13.71
N ASP A 403 7.14 41.86 -12.94
CA ASP A 403 7.82 41.14 -11.88
C ASP A 403 7.07 41.27 -10.54
N THR A 404 6.72 40.12 -9.98
CA THR A 404 6.13 39.98 -8.65
C THR A 404 6.94 38.95 -7.87
N GLY A 405 8.00 39.43 -7.21
CA GLY A 405 8.93 38.58 -6.49
C GLY A 405 9.67 39.34 -5.39
N GLY A 406 10.41 38.58 -4.58
CA GLY A 406 11.19 39.15 -3.48
C GLY A 406 12.06 38.11 -2.76
N PRO A 407 12.94 38.58 -1.86
CA PRO A 407 13.76 37.71 -1.03
C PRO A 407 12.90 36.96 0.00
N LEU A 408 13.15 35.66 0.12
CA LEU A 408 12.65 34.80 1.19
C LEU A 408 13.79 34.60 2.19
N THR A 409 13.54 34.96 3.44
CA THR A 409 14.53 34.84 4.52
C THR A 409 14.40 33.50 5.24
N ASP A 410 15.52 32.93 5.68
CA ASP A 410 15.54 31.80 6.61
C ASP A 410 15.08 32.22 8.02
N ALA A 411 14.99 31.25 8.93
CA ALA A 411 14.60 31.47 10.33
C ALA A 411 15.59 32.34 11.13
N VAL A 412 16.77 32.63 10.57
CA VAL A 412 17.84 33.44 11.17
C VAL A 412 17.88 34.85 10.57
N GLY A 413 17.07 35.12 9.54
CA GLY A 413 16.95 36.43 8.88
C GLY A 413 17.89 36.64 7.68
N ASN A 414 18.63 35.62 7.24
CA ASN A 414 19.43 35.71 6.02
C ASN A 414 18.57 35.41 4.79
N THR A 415 18.89 36.02 3.64
CA THR A 415 18.23 35.68 2.37
C THR A 415 18.57 34.25 1.98
N ALA A 416 17.60 33.34 2.08
CA ALA A 416 17.77 31.93 1.74
C ALA A 416 17.58 31.68 0.24
N LEU A 417 16.64 32.41 -0.37
CA LEU A 417 16.26 32.27 -1.77
C LEU A 417 15.63 33.59 -2.23
N VAL A 418 15.82 33.99 -3.48
CA VAL A 418 14.95 35.01 -4.10
C VAL A 418 14.02 34.31 -5.07
N ALA A 419 12.72 34.51 -4.93
CA ALA A 419 11.73 33.85 -5.79
C ALA A 419 10.65 34.83 -6.22
N GLY A 420 10.08 34.60 -7.41
CA GLY A 420 9.05 35.46 -7.95
C GLY A 420 8.42 34.92 -9.21
N THR A 421 7.48 35.69 -9.73
CA THR A 421 6.83 35.40 -11.01
C THR A 421 6.94 36.58 -11.96
N TRP A 422 7.17 36.27 -13.23
CA TRP A 422 7.15 37.19 -14.36
C TRP A 422 5.90 36.91 -15.18
N SER A 423 5.03 37.89 -15.30
CA SER A 423 3.93 37.85 -16.27
C SER A 423 4.36 38.63 -17.50
N VAL A 424 4.33 37.99 -18.67
CA VAL A 424 4.69 38.64 -19.93
C VAL A 424 3.44 39.24 -20.56
N GLU A 425 3.36 40.57 -20.58
CA GLU A 425 2.34 41.30 -21.34
C GLU A 425 2.95 41.58 -22.72
N THR A 426 2.61 40.75 -23.71
CA THR A 426 2.95 41.03 -25.11
C THR A 426 2.19 42.28 -25.53
N ALA A 427 2.90 43.33 -25.96
CA ALA A 427 2.26 44.45 -26.63
C ALA A 427 1.62 43.92 -27.92
N LEU A 428 0.29 44.02 -28.01
CA LEU A 428 -0.47 43.73 -29.23
C LEU A 428 -0.04 44.61 -30.39
#